data_AF-A0A810N6K9-F1
#
_entry.id   AF-A0A810N6K9-F1
#
_cell.length_a   1.000
_cell.length_b   1.000
_cell.length_c   1.000
_cell.angle_alpha   90.00
_cell.angle_beta   90.00
_cell.angle_gamma   90.00
#
_symmetry.space_group_name_H-M   'P 1'
#
loop_
_entity.id
_entity.type
_entity.pdbx_description
1 polymer ?
#
loop_
_entity_poly.entity_id
_entity_poly.type
_entity_poly.pdbx_seq_one_letter_code
_entity_poly.pdbx_strand_id
1 'polypeptide(L)'
;MTKGYADSVESPSPRHLTAFVRSIAILALQAETQLAWLSRFDGRSPTVDELALEFDDGFGLVPTFIERGWLSNAAVSVLTQLSSQLDSMSGDHNAHLWCADALSGRLEWDRIRASARAALMLLD
;
A
#
# COMPACT_ATOMS: atom_id res chain seq x y z
N MET A 1 -42.60 0.67 12.92
CA MET A 1 -41.61 1.78 13.06
C MET A 1 -40.26 1.24 12.63
N THR A 2 -39.84 1.62 11.43
CA THR A 2 -38.55 1.28 10.82
C THR A 2 -37.47 2.14 11.44
N LYS A 3 -36.43 1.52 12.02
CA LYS A 3 -35.15 2.19 12.27
C LYS A 3 -34.09 1.46 11.48
N GLY A 4 -33.92 1.89 10.24
CA GLY A 4 -32.76 1.57 9.43
C GLY A 4 -31.55 2.25 10.03
N TYR A 5 -30.58 1.44 10.44
CA TYR A 5 -29.21 1.86 10.69
C TYR A 5 -28.33 0.67 10.31
N ALA A 6 -28.40 0.30 9.03
CA ALA A 6 -27.27 -0.35 8.41
C ALA A 6 -26.33 0.81 8.07
N ASP A 7 -25.29 1.00 8.89
CA ASP A 7 -24.15 1.82 8.50
C ASP A 7 -23.75 1.38 7.10
N SER A 8 -23.98 2.27 6.14
CA SER A 8 -23.68 2.00 4.75
C SER A 8 -22.17 2.06 4.65
N VAL A 9 -21.49 0.93 4.83
CA VAL A 9 -20.09 0.79 4.44
C VAL A 9 -20.04 1.26 3.00
N GLU A 10 -19.38 2.40 2.77
CA GLU A 10 -19.29 2.96 1.43
C GLU A 10 -18.72 1.88 0.52
N SER A 11 -19.48 1.49 -0.49
CA SER A 11 -19.03 0.46 -1.42
C SER A 11 -17.74 0.96 -2.09
N PRO A 12 -16.71 0.10 -2.25
CA PRO A 12 -15.48 0.49 -2.93
C PRO A 12 -15.78 1.20 -4.25
N SER A 13 -15.03 2.25 -4.54
CA SER A 13 -15.29 3.16 -5.66
C SER A 13 -14.01 3.36 -6.47
N PRO A 14 -14.05 3.93 -7.69
CA PRO A 14 -12.84 4.22 -8.46
C PRO A 14 -11.81 5.09 -7.73
N ARG A 15 -12.24 5.86 -6.71
CA ARG A 15 -11.31 6.60 -5.83
C ARG A 15 -10.44 5.66 -5.00
N HIS A 16 -11.00 4.55 -4.50
CA HIS A 16 -10.25 3.54 -3.75
C HIS A 16 -9.24 2.84 -4.65
N LEU A 17 -9.61 2.51 -5.89
CA LEU A 17 -8.67 1.96 -6.88
C LEU A 17 -7.54 2.96 -7.17
N THR A 18 -7.87 4.23 -7.38
CA THR A 18 -6.88 5.28 -7.64
C THR A 18 -5.92 5.44 -6.46
N ALA A 19 -6.44 5.41 -5.23
CA ALA A 19 -5.63 5.47 -4.01
C ALA A 19 -4.69 4.25 -3.90
N PHE A 20 -5.18 3.05 -4.20
CA PHE A 20 -4.38 1.83 -4.20
C PHE A 20 -3.27 1.83 -5.26
N VAL A 21 -3.60 2.21 -6.51
CA VAL A 21 -2.57 2.34 -7.56
C VAL A 21 -1.52 3.38 -7.18
N ARG A 22 -1.95 4.49 -6.57
CA ARG A 22 -1.05 5.52 -6.06
C ARG A 22 -0.14 5.00 -4.95
N SER A 23 -0.63 4.22 -3.98
CA SER A 23 0.20 3.68 -2.90
C SER A 23 1.26 2.70 -3.43
N ILE A 24 0.90 1.85 -4.41
CA ILE A 24 1.88 1.01 -5.13
C ILE A 24 2.91 1.88 -5.87
N ALA A 25 2.45 2.94 -6.55
CA ALA A 25 3.34 3.87 -7.24
C ALA A 25 4.34 4.52 -6.28
N ILE A 26 3.90 4.92 -5.08
CA ILE A 26 4.77 5.49 -4.04
C ILE A 26 5.76 4.44 -3.50
N LEU A 27 5.32 3.20 -3.24
CA LEU A 27 6.20 2.11 -2.81
C LEU A 27 7.31 1.81 -3.83
N ALA A 28 7.06 2.04 -5.13
CA ALA A 28 8.03 1.84 -6.20
C ALA A 28 9.09 2.96 -6.33
N LEU A 29 8.87 4.12 -5.71
CA LEU A 29 9.78 5.27 -5.80
C LEU A 29 11.06 5.07 -4.99
N GLN A 30 12.06 5.89 -5.28
CA GLN A 30 13.29 5.94 -4.49
C GLN A 30 13.03 6.54 -3.10
N ALA A 31 13.89 6.20 -2.13
CA ALA A 31 13.75 6.58 -0.73
C ALA A 31 13.51 8.08 -0.54
N GLU A 32 14.27 8.93 -1.25
CA GLU A 32 14.18 10.38 -1.14
C GLU A 32 12.80 10.90 -1.54
N THR A 33 12.18 10.28 -2.54
CA THR A 33 10.85 10.67 -3.00
C THR A 33 9.75 10.13 -2.08
N GLN A 34 9.96 8.93 -1.51
CA GLN A 34 9.06 8.37 -0.49
C GLN A 34 9.06 9.24 0.77
N LEU A 35 10.24 9.67 1.24
CA LEU A 35 10.39 10.60 2.36
C LEU A 35 9.77 11.97 2.06
N ALA A 36 9.97 12.51 0.85
CA ALA A 36 9.33 13.75 0.43
C ALA A 36 7.80 13.61 0.39
N TRP A 37 7.28 12.46 -0.03
CA TRP A 37 5.84 12.17 0.01
C TRP A 37 5.32 12.13 1.45
N LEU A 38 6.01 11.40 2.34
CA LEU A 38 5.67 11.35 3.77
C LEU A 38 5.66 12.75 4.39
N SER A 39 6.61 13.64 4.05
CA SER A 39 6.66 14.99 4.62
C SER A 39 5.43 15.88 4.36
N ARG A 40 4.50 15.45 3.49
CA ARG A 40 3.25 16.16 3.20
C ARG A 40 2.16 15.97 4.25
N PHE A 41 2.26 14.95 5.11
CA PHE A 41 1.31 14.80 6.22
C PHE A 41 1.69 15.80 7.32
N ASP A 42 0.86 16.82 7.44
CA ASP A 42 1.03 18.02 8.23
C ASP A 42 0.89 17.75 9.74
N GLY A 43 2.02 17.79 10.45
CA GLY A 43 2.06 17.94 11.92
C GLY A 43 2.01 16.66 12.75
N ARG A 44 1.91 15.48 12.13
CA ARG A 44 2.29 14.20 12.74
C ARG A 44 3.57 13.78 12.06
N SER A 45 4.58 13.29 12.80
CA SER A 45 5.69 12.58 12.14
C SER A 45 5.07 11.38 11.42
N PRO A 46 4.89 11.43 10.09
CA PRO A 46 4.34 10.31 9.36
C PRO A 46 5.43 9.24 9.41
N THR A 47 5.11 8.17 10.11
CA THR A 47 5.99 7.04 10.28
C THR A 47 6.09 6.31 8.94
N VAL A 48 7.22 5.64 8.70
CA VAL A 48 7.48 4.94 7.43
C VAL A 48 6.44 3.84 7.17
N ASP A 49 5.77 3.37 8.22
CA ASP A 49 4.64 2.44 8.15
C ASP A 49 3.44 2.97 7.36
N GLU A 50 3.24 4.28 7.23
CA GLU A 50 2.16 4.88 6.41
C GLU A 50 2.23 4.42 4.95
N LEU A 51 3.46 4.16 4.44
CA LEU A 51 3.65 3.59 3.10
C LEU A 51 3.02 2.18 2.97
N ALA A 52 3.10 1.38 4.04
CA ALA A 52 2.53 0.05 4.09
C ALA A 52 1.03 0.07 4.40
N LEU A 53 0.58 0.97 5.28
CA LEU A 53 -0.83 1.13 5.65
C LEU A 53 -1.68 1.57 4.44
N GLU A 54 -1.24 2.58 3.68
CA GLU A 54 -1.97 2.99 2.46
C GLU A 54 -2.02 1.88 1.39
N PHE A 55 -1.02 0.98 1.37
CA PHE A 55 -1.05 -0.18 0.50
C PHE A 55 -2.04 -1.23 1.02
N ASP A 56 -1.99 -1.56 2.31
CA ASP A 56 -2.82 -2.59 2.93
C ASP A 56 -4.32 -2.26 2.85
N ASP A 57 -4.69 -0.99 3.10
CA ASP A 57 -6.05 -0.47 2.94
C ASP A 57 -6.63 -0.77 1.55
N GLY A 58 -5.81 -0.60 0.51
CA GLY A 58 -6.20 -0.90 -0.87
C GLY A 58 -6.11 -2.38 -1.22
N PHE A 59 -5.13 -3.11 -0.66
CA PHE A 59 -4.93 -4.53 -0.92
C PHE A 59 -6.13 -5.36 -0.46
N GLY A 60 -6.72 -5.02 0.70
CA GLY A 60 -7.96 -5.65 1.19
C GLY A 60 -9.14 -5.55 0.22
N LEU A 61 -9.10 -4.60 -0.72
CA LEU A 61 -10.15 -4.38 -1.73
C LEU A 61 -9.86 -5.04 -3.09
N VAL A 62 -8.69 -5.67 -3.28
CA VAL A 62 -8.31 -6.33 -4.54
C VAL A 62 -9.35 -7.34 -5.03
N PRO A 63 -9.94 -8.21 -4.19
CA PRO A 63 -10.99 -9.13 -4.65
C PRO A 63 -12.19 -8.37 -5.26
N THR A 64 -12.61 -7.26 -4.64
CA THR A 64 -13.71 -6.43 -5.14
C THR A 64 -13.34 -5.69 -6.42
N PHE A 65 -12.08 -5.24 -6.57
CA PHE A 65 -11.62 -4.61 -7.81
C PHE A 65 -11.64 -5.59 -8.99
N ILE A 66 -11.28 -6.85 -8.75
CA ILE A 66 -11.33 -7.92 -9.77
C ILE A 66 -12.78 -8.27 -10.11
N GLU A 67 -13.64 -8.47 -9.12
CA GLU A 67 -15.07 -8.76 -9.33
C GLU A 67 -15.75 -7.69 -10.20
N ARG A 68 -15.35 -6.43 -10.02
CA ARG A 68 -15.86 -5.27 -10.77
C ARG A 68 -15.17 -5.04 -12.11
N GLY A 69 -14.16 -5.85 -12.47
CA GLY A 69 -13.41 -5.73 -13.72
C GLY A 69 -12.51 -4.49 -13.79
N TRP A 70 -12.15 -3.90 -12.64
CA TRP A 70 -11.25 -2.75 -12.56
C TRP A 70 -9.78 -3.14 -12.46
N LEU A 71 -9.50 -4.38 -12.06
CA LEU A 71 -8.16 -4.97 -12.08
C LEU A 71 -8.23 -6.35 -12.71
N SER A 72 -7.19 -6.68 -13.48
CA SER A 72 -7.01 -8.03 -13.99
C SER A 72 -6.41 -8.94 -12.92
N ASN A 73 -6.60 -10.26 -13.08
CA ASN A 73 -5.97 -11.25 -12.20
C ASN A 73 -4.44 -11.31 -12.35
N ALA A 74 -3.85 -10.68 -13.38
CA ALA A 74 -2.43 -10.78 -13.68
C ALA A 74 -1.55 -10.22 -12.56
N ALA A 75 -1.99 -9.15 -11.89
CA ALA A 75 -1.23 -8.50 -10.82
C ALA A 75 -1.33 -9.22 -9.47
N VAL A 76 -2.32 -10.11 -9.26
CA VAL A 76 -2.65 -10.67 -7.94
C VAL A 76 -1.46 -11.37 -7.29
N SER A 77 -0.72 -12.20 -8.03
CA SER A 77 0.42 -12.93 -7.47
C SER A 77 1.50 -11.98 -6.96
N VAL A 78 1.77 -10.89 -7.67
CA VAL A 78 2.81 -9.93 -7.30
C VAL A 78 2.33 -9.02 -6.16
N LEU A 79 1.05 -8.62 -6.15
CA LEU A 79 0.46 -7.86 -5.05
C LEU A 79 0.45 -8.65 -3.74
N THR A 80 0.12 -9.95 -3.78
CA THR A 80 0.19 -10.84 -2.61
C THR A 80 1.62 -11.01 -2.12
N GLN A 81 2.60 -11.13 -3.04
CA GLN A 81 4.01 -11.19 -2.65
C GLN A 81 4.47 -9.89 -1.97
N LEU A 82 4.08 -8.74 -2.51
CA LEU A 82 4.38 -7.43 -1.93
C LEU A 82 3.76 -7.29 -0.52
N SER A 83 2.49 -7.67 -0.37
CA SER A 83 1.80 -7.69 0.93
C SER A 83 2.54 -8.58 1.94
N SER A 84 2.92 -9.80 1.54
CA SER A 84 3.67 -10.72 2.41
C SER A 84 5.06 -10.19 2.79
N GLN A 85 5.74 -9.46 1.91
CA GLN A 85 7.02 -8.83 2.24
C GLN A 85 6.85 -7.73 3.29
N LEU A 86 5.84 -6.87 3.14
CA LEU A 86 5.53 -5.83 4.11
C LEU A 86 5.15 -6.43 5.47
N ASP A 87 4.32 -7.47 5.47
CA ASP A 87 3.93 -8.18 6.69
C ASP A 87 5.14 -8.83 7.39
N SER A 88 6.11 -9.37 6.63
CA SER A 88 7.34 -9.94 7.20
C SER A 88 8.22 -8.91 7.90
N MET A 89 8.06 -7.62 7.58
CA MET A 89 8.76 -6.51 8.23
C MET A 89 8.02 -6.01 9.48
N SER A 90 6.81 -6.48 9.77
CA SER A 90 6.00 -6.05 10.90
C SER A 90 6.48 -6.60 12.25
N GLY A 91 5.90 -6.08 13.33
CA GLY A 91 6.13 -6.52 14.70
C GLY A 91 7.29 -5.82 15.41
N ASP A 92 7.24 -5.81 16.75
CA ASP A 92 8.16 -5.02 17.60
C ASP A 92 9.64 -5.33 17.35
N HIS A 93 9.98 -6.58 17.05
CA HIS A 93 11.35 -7.01 16.77
C HIS A 93 11.93 -6.37 15.48
N ASN A 94 11.05 -5.97 14.56
CA ASN A 94 11.39 -5.31 13.31
C ASN A 94 11.08 -3.81 13.30
N ALA A 95 10.72 -3.20 14.44
CA ALA A 95 10.43 -1.76 14.55
C ALA A 95 11.54 -0.88 13.95
N HIS A 96 12.79 -1.35 14.01
CA HIS A 96 13.96 -0.68 13.43
C HIS A 96 13.94 -0.58 11.89
N LEU A 97 13.07 -1.32 11.20
CA LEU A 97 12.88 -1.23 9.74
C LEU A 97 11.94 -0.08 9.34
N TRP A 98 11.17 0.47 10.28
CA TRP A 98 10.12 1.47 10.04
C TRP A 98 10.59 2.90 10.37
N CYS A 99 11.81 3.23 9.97
CA CYS A 99 12.40 4.56 10.14
C CYS A 99 13.06 5.05 8.84
N ALA A 100 13.33 6.36 8.75
CA ALA A 100 13.89 6.98 7.54
C ALA A 100 15.25 6.40 7.13
N ASP A 101 16.10 6.07 8.10
CA ASP A 101 17.41 5.46 7.85
C ASP A 101 17.25 4.08 7.22
N ALA A 102 16.32 3.27 7.74
CA ALA A 102 16.04 1.95 7.19
C ALA A 102 15.42 2.04 5.80
N LEU A 103 14.46 2.95 5.61
CA LEU A 103 13.86 3.22 4.30
C LEU A 103 14.94 3.54 3.25
N SER A 104 15.99 4.26 3.62
CA SER A 104 17.04 4.68 2.69
C SER A 104 18.14 3.64 2.45
N GLY A 105 18.42 2.77 3.42
CA GLY A 105 19.63 1.94 3.39
C GLY A 105 19.44 0.43 3.51
N ARG A 106 18.21 -0.06 3.75
CA ARG A 106 17.97 -1.48 4.02
C ARG A 106 17.47 -2.23 2.78
N LEU A 107 18.04 -3.41 2.55
CA LEU A 107 17.71 -4.28 1.43
C LEU A 107 16.24 -4.71 1.44
N GLU A 108 15.62 -4.77 2.61
CA GLU A 108 14.21 -5.01 2.82
C GLU A 108 13.38 -4.01 2.00
N TRP A 109 13.68 -2.71 2.10
CA TRP A 109 13.00 -1.66 1.34
C TRP A 109 13.32 -1.66 -0.16
N ASP A 110 14.53 -2.08 -0.55
CA ASP A 110 14.85 -2.26 -1.97
C ASP A 110 14.03 -3.38 -2.62
N ARG A 111 13.77 -4.46 -1.87
CA ARG A 111 12.90 -5.55 -2.32
C ARG A 111 11.45 -5.07 -2.46
N ILE A 112 10.96 -4.28 -1.50
CA ILE A 112 9.63 -3.65 -1.59
C ILE A 112 9.51 -2.81 -2.87
N ARG A 113 10.48 -1.93 -3.14
CA ARG A 113 10.48 -1.11 -4.37
C ARG A 113 10.47 -1.96 -5.64
N ALA A 114 11.28 -3.02 -5.69
CA ALA A 114 11.36 -3.91 -6.84
C ALA A 114 10.01 -4.62 -7.08
N SER A 115 9.41 -5.18 -6.03
CA SER A 115 8.09 -5.82 -6.11
C SER A 115 6.98 -4.84 -6.51
N ALA A 116 6.99 -3.63 -5.97
CA ALA A 116 6.03 -2.59 -6.32
C ALA A 116 6.15 -2.17 -7.80
N ARG A 117 7.37 -2.02 -8.33
CA ARG A 117 7.58 -1.77 -9.78
C ARG A 117 7.05 -2.90 -10.65
N ALA A 118 7.28 -4.15 -10.24
CA ALA A 118 6.75 -5.31 -10.96
C ALA A 118 5.21 -5.33 -10.93
N ALA A 119 4.59 -4.96 -9.80
CA ALA A 119 3.15 -4.84 -9.69
C ALA A 119 2.60 -3.80 -10.66
N LEU A 120 3.19 -2.59 -10.72
CA LEU A 120 2.76 -1.52 -11.64
C LEU A 120 2.79 -1.93 -13.12
N MET A 121 3.73 -2.79 -13.52
CA MET A 121 3.80 -3.29 -14.90
C MET A 121 2.64 -4.23 -15.28
N LEU A 122 1.88 -4.69 -14.29
CA LEU A 122 0.76 -5.63 -14.44
C LEU A 122 -0.60 -4.99 -14.15
N LEU A 123 -0.63 -3.69 -13.80
CA LEU A 123 -1.86 -2.92 -13.65
C LEU A 123 -2.16 -2.29 -15.02
N ASP A 124 -3.19 -2.79 -15.70
CA ASP A 124 -3.69 -2.29 -16.98
C ASP A 124 -4.68 -1.12 -16.82
#